data_AF-A0A803QA95-F1
#
_entry.id   AF-A0A803QA95-F1
#
_cell.length_a   1.000
_cell.length_b   1.000
_cell.length_c   1.000
_cell.angle_alpha   90.00
_cell.angle_beta   90.00
_cell.angle_gamma   90.00
#
_symmetry.space_group_name_H-M   'P 1'
#
loop_
_entity.id
_entity.type
_entity.pdbx_description
1 polymer ?
#
loop_
_entity_poly.entity_id
_entity_poly.type
_entity_poly.pdbx_seq_one_letter_code
_entity_poly.pdbx_strand_id
1 'polypeptide(L)'
;MEYEVEIVQPYGLKFAKGRDGKTYIDAIAPGGEADKTGKFSVGDRVISTSAVFGDEIWPAAEYGRTMYTIRQRIGPLLMRMEKRYGKREEDGELTEKEIIRAERNSGVISNRVREIQMQNYMRKKEQKQQREIDLREGLKFYKNGKYEEALEKFESVLGSKPDLNEASVASYNVACCYSKLNQIQAGLSALEDALKNGYEDFQRIRTDPDLATLRASEDFDPLLKRFDESFINENAINAIKSIFGIFNKN
;
A
#
# COMPACT_ATOMS: atom_id res chain seq x y z
N MET A 1 -13.39 -29.81 17.06
CA MET A 1 -14.29 -30.87 16.54
C MET A 1 -14.85 -30.36 15.24
N GLU A 2 -14.72 -31.10 14.14
CA GLU A 2 -15.25 -30.68 12.85
C GLU A 2 -16.70 -31.16 12.68
N TYR A 3 -17.51 -30.42 11.94
CA TYR A 3 -18.87 -30.81 11.59
C TYR A 3 -19.27 -30.31 10.21
N GLU A 4 -20.15 -31.06 9.56
CA GLU A 4 -20.70 -30.71 8.25
C GLU A 4 -22.16 -30.28 8.39
N VAL A 5 -22.53 -29.32 7.55
CA VAL A 5 -23.85 -28.72 7.55
C VAL A 5 -24.22 -28.23 6.16
N GLU A 6 -25.49 -28.38 5.84
CA GLU A 6 -26.12 -27.84 4.64
C GLU A 6 -27.25 -26.91 5.08
N ILE A 7 -27.26 -25.69 4.56
CA ILE A 7 -28.30 -24.69 4.86
C ILE A 7 -28.71 -23.95 3.58
N VAL A 8 -29.94 -23.45 3.56
CA VAL A 8 -30.50 -22.68 2.44
C VAL A 8 -30.62 -21.20 2.77
N GLN A 9 -30.68 -20.34 1.74
CA GLN A 9 -30.91 -18.91 1.95
C GLN A 9 -32.35 -18.65 2.43
N PRO A 10 -32.57 -17.66 3.33
CA PRO A 10 -31.56 -16.86 4.02
C PRO A 10 -30.86 -17.65 5.14
N TYR A 11 -29.53 -17.75 5.07
CA TYR A 11 -28.74 -18.62 5.96
C TYR A 11 -28.86 -18.27 7.45
N GLY A 12 -29.10 -17.00 7.78
CA GLY A 12 -29.13 -16.55 9.17
C GLY A 12 -27.76 -16.51 9.87
N LEU A 13 -26.66 -16.41 9.11
CA LEU A 13 -25.29 -16.30 9.63
C LEU A 13 -24.66 -14.96 9.28
N LYS A 14 -23.97 -14.35 10.25
CA LYS A 14 -23.00 -13.28 10.02
C LYS A 14 -21.60 -13.84 10.23
N PHE A 15 -20.65 -13.39 9.41
CA PHE A 15 -19.25 -13.82 9.48
C PHE A 15 -18.30 -12.65 9.68
N ALA A 16 -17.25 -12.86 10.46
CA ALA A 16 -16.15 -11.93 10.68
C ALA A 16 -14.81 -12.53 10.24
N LYS A 17 -13.88 -11.65 9.89
CA LYS A 17 -12.48 -12.00 9.60
C LYS A 17 -11.72 -12.15 10.91
N GLY A 18 -11.11 -13.31 11.13
CA GLY A 18 -10.17 -13.51 12.24
C GLY A 18 -8.82 -12.83 11.99
N ARG A 19 -7.99 -12.69 13.02
CA ARG A 19 -6.64 -12.11 12.89
C ARG A 19 -5.72 -12.94 11.98
N ASP A 20 -5.95 -14.25 11.94
CA ASP A 20 -5.32 -15.21 11.01
C ASP A 20 -5.80 -15.09 9.55
N GLY A 21 -6.75 -14.19 9.29
CA GLY A 21 -7.34 -13.96 7.98
C GLY A 21 -8.45 -14.93 7.57
N LYS A 22 -8.83 -15.89 8.44
CA LYS A 22 -9.88 -16.88 8.16
C LYS A 22 -11.28 -16.36 8.52
N THR A 23 -12.29 -17.17 8.22
CA THR A 23 -13.71 -16.82 8.34
C THR A 23 -14.33 -17.51 9.56
N TYR A 24 -14.97 -16.72 10.42
CA TYR A 24 -15.59 -17.18 11.67
C TYR A 24 -17.03 -16.69 11.78
N ILE A 25 -17.88 -17.45 12.47
CA ILE A 25 -19.26 -17.02 12.76
C ILE A 25 -19.23 -15.87 13.78
N ASP A 26 -19.76 -14.73 13.38
CA ASP A 26 -19.89 -13.54 14.21
C ASP A 26 -21.23 -13.51 14.96
N ALA A 27 -22.33 -13.87 14.27
CA ALA A 27 -23.65 -13.93 14.88
C ALA A 27 -24.54 -14.93 14.15
N ILE A 28 -25.51 -15.47 14.88
CA ILE A 28 -26.56 -16.36 14.39
C ILE A 28 -27.90 -15.63 14.60
N ALA A 29 -28.71 -15.51 13.55
CA ALA A 29 -30.00 -14.84 13.62
C ALA A 29 -31.05 -15.78 14.25
N PRO A 30 -31.71 -15.40 15.36
CA PRO A 30 -32.75 -16.21 15.98
C PRO A 30 -33.88 -16.56 15.00
N GLY A 31 -34.27 -17.84 14.95
CA GLY A 31 -35.27 -18.34 14.00
C GLY A 31 -34.81 -18.44 12.55
N GLY A 32 -33.56 -18.07 12.23
CA GLY A 32 -32.96 -18.23 10.91
C GLY A 32 -32.60 -19.69 10.59
N GLU A 33 -32.25 -19.98 9.34
CA GLU A 33 -31.99 -21.35 8.90
C GLU A 33 -30.87 -22.03 9.70
N ALA A 34 -29.75 -21.33 9.90
CA ALA A 34 -28.67 -21.81 10.75
C ALA A 34 -29.10 -22.07 12.20
N ASP A 35 -29.92 -21.20 12.79
CA ASP A 35 -30.39 -21.35 14.17
C ASP A 35 -31.24 -22.61 14.34
N LYS A 36 -32.13 -22.88 13.38
CA LYS A 36 -32.98 -24.09 13.37
C LYS A 36 -32.18 -25.39 13.35
N THR A 37 -30.98 -25.39 12.76
CA THR A 37 -30.14 -26.59 12.76
C THR A 37 -29.65 -26.97 14.17
N GLY A 38 -29.54 -26.01 15.09
CA GLY A 38 -28.90 -26.18 16.39
C GLY A 38 -27.41 -26.55 16.32
N LYS A 39 -26.80 -26.59 15.12
CA LYS A 39 -25.43 -27.06 14.91
C LYS A 39 -24.40 -25.97 15.07
N PHE A 40 -24.74 -24.69 14.89
CA PHE A 40 -23.77 -23.60 14.88
C PHE A 40 -23.54 -23.02 16.27
N SER A 41 -22.36 -22.44 16.46
CA SER A 41 -22.05 -21.61 17.63
C SER A 41 -21.26 -20.39 17.18
N VAL A 42 -21.49 -19.24 17.84
CA VAL A 42 -20.67 -18.04 17.60
C VAL A 42 -19.21 -18.39 17.85
N GLY A 43 -18.33 -17.95 16.93
CA GLY A 43 -16.91 -18.25 16.94
C GLY A 43 -16.51 -19.48 16.13
N ASP A 44 -17.44 -20.33 15.67
CA ASP A 44 -17.07 -21.49 14.84
C ASP A 44 -16.39 -21.05 13.52
N ARG A 45 -15.38 -21.82 13.09
CA ARG A 45 -14.53 -21.49 11.94
C ARG A 45 -14.97 -22.24 10.69
N VAL A 46 -14.99 -21.57 9.55
CA VAL A 46 -15.21 -22.21 8.25
C VAL A 46 -13.93 -22.91 7.80
N ILE A 47 -13.97 -24.23 7.58
CA ILE A 47 -12.85 -25.02 7.04
C ILE A 47 -12.97 -25.17 5.51
N SER A 48 -14.19 -25.41 5.03
CA SER A 48 -14.47 -25.62 3.61
C SER A 48 -15.89 -25.18 3.27
N THR A 49 -16.10 -24.71 2.05
CA THR A 49 -17.43 -24.35 1.52
C THR A 49 -17.63 -24.97 0.16
N SER A 50 -18.88 -25.25 -0.20
CA SER A 50 -19.20 -25.61 -1.57
C SER A 50 -18.90 -24.46 -2.55
N ALA A 51 -18.62 -24.79 -3.81
CA ALA A 51 -18.32 -23.84 -4.88
C ALA A 51 -19.50 -22.88 -5.16
N VAL A 52 -19.36 -21.92 -6.08
CA VAL A 52 -20.51 -21.07 -6.45
C VAL A 52 -21.59 -21.89 -7.19
N PHE A 53 -21.17 -22.89 -7.97
CA PHE A 53 -22.01 -23.80 -8.75
C PHE A 53 -21.64 -25.27 -8.45
N GLY A 54 -22.64 -26.15 -8.35
CA GLY A 54 -22.44 -27.58 -8.05
C GLY A 54 -22.16 -27.87 -6.57
N ASP A 55 -21.94 -29.13 -6.22
CA ASP A 55 -21.86 -29.58 -4.82
C ASP A 55 -20.44 -29.87 -4.33
N GLU A 56 -19.44 -29.57 -5.16
CA GLU A 56 -18.04 -29.74 -4.80
C GLU A 56 -17.63 -28.81 -3.66
N ILE A 57 -16.98 -29.38 -2.63
CA ILE A 57 -16.49 -28.68 -1.45
C ILE A 57 -15.00 -28.41 -1.58
N TRP A 58 -14.62 -27.13 -1.47
CA TRP A 58 -13.23 -26.68 -1.53
C TRP A 58 -12.78 -26.09 -0.17
N PRO A 59 -11.48 -26.17 0.18
CA PRO A 59 -10.94 -25.50 1.36
C PRO A 59 -11.28 -24.01 1.35
N ALA A 60 -11.70 -23.49 2.50
CA ALA A 60 -12.00 -22.09 2.67
C ALA A 60 -10.70 -21.28 2.54
N ALA A 61 -10.68 -20.37 1.57
CA ALA A 61 -9.57 -19.43 1.35
C ALA A 61 -9.61 -18.28 2.39
N GLU A 62 -8.78 -17.24 2.22
CA GLU A 62 -8.87 -16.08 3.10
C GLU A 62 -10.27 -15.43 3.05
N TYR A 63 -10.63 -14.72 4.12
CA TYR A 63 -11.99 -14.23 4.39
C TYR A 63 -12.70 -13.64 3.17
N GLY A 64 -12.03 -12.80 2.38
CA GLY A 64 -12.63 -12.16 1.21
C GLY A 64 -13.12 -13.17 0.17
N ARG A 65 -12.29 -14.16 -0.16
CA ARG A 65 -12.63 -15.21 -1.15
C ARG A 65 -13.71 -16.15 -0.61
N THR A 66 -13.62 -16.56 0.65
CA THR A 66 -14.66 -17.38 1.29
C THR A 66 -16.02 -16.67 1.32
N MET A 67 -16.04 -15.38 1.67
CA MET A 67 -17.28 -14.60 1.69
C MET A 67 -17.84 -14.35 0.30
N TYR A 68 -16.99 -14.18 -0.72
CA TYR A 68 -17.43 -14.10 -2.11
C TYR A 68 -18.22 -15.36 -2.49
N THR A 69 -17.64 -16.55 -2.25
CA THR A 69 -18.30 -17.83 -2.56
C THR A 69 -19.64 -17.99 -1.83
N ILE A 70 -19.67 -17.74 -0.52
CA ILE A 70 -20.89 -17.85 0.29
C ILE A 70 -21.99 -16.91 -0.20
N ARG A 71 -21.65 -15.66 -0.57
CA ARG A 71 -22.61 -14.65 -1.01
C ARG A 71 -23.15 -14.90 -2.42
N GLN A 72 -22.32 -15.44 -3.31
CA GLN A 72 -22.70 -15.70 -4.70
C GLN A 72 -23.30 -17.11 -4.89
N ARG A 73 -23.31 -17.95 -3.85
CA ARG A 73 -23.81 -19.32 -3.90
C ARG A 73 -25.25 -19.39 -4.39
N ILE A 74 -25.46 -20.21 -5.42
CA ILE A 74 -26.78 -20.59 -5.94
C ILE A 74 -27.08 -22.01 -5.45
N GLY A 75 -28.21 -22.18 -4.76
CA GLY A 75 -28.59 -23.45 -4.12
C GLY A 75 -28.12 -23.58 -2.67
N PRO A 76 -28.27 -24.77 -2.05
CA PRO A 76 -27.89 -25.00 -0.67
C PRO A 76 -26.38 -24.77 -0.46
N LEU A 77 -26.00 -24.19 0.67
CA LEU A 77 -24.60 -23.98 1.06
C LEU A 77 -24.14 -25.15 1.92
N LEU A 78 -23.20 -25.94 1.41
CA LEU A 78 -22.54 -26.99 2.18
C LEU A 78 -21.27 -26.41 2.80
N MET A 79 -21.08 -26.64 4.09
CA MET A 79 -19.90 -26.20 4.81
C MET A 79 -19.36 -27.32 5.69
N ARG A 80 -18.03 -27.40 5.75
CA ARG A 80 -17.32 -28.06 6.84
C ARG A 80 -16.80 -27.00 7.79
N MET A 81 -17.13 -27.15 9.05
CA MET A 81 -16.94 -26.17 10.11
C MET A 81 -16.11 -26.77 11.24
N GLU A 82 -15.33 -25.96 11.95
CA GLU A 82 -14.65 -26.32 13.18
C GLU A 82 -15.37 -25.69 14.38
N LYS A 83 -15.78 -26.51 15.35
CA LYS A 83 -16.26 -26.05 16.65
C LYS A 83 -15.17 -25.31 17.40
N ARG A 84 -15.47 -24.08 17.80
CA ARG A 84 -14.57 -23.22 18.59
C ARG A 84 -15.12 -22.86 19.97
N TYR A 85 -16.35 -23.26 20.29
CA TYR A 85 -16.95 -23.08 21.63
C TYR A 85 -16.89 -21.62 22.14
N GLY A 86 -17.18 -20.65 21.28
CA GLY A 86 -17.12 -19.23 21.64
C GLY A 86 -15.72 -18.60 21.65
N LYS A 87 -14.65 -19.39 21.48
CA LYS A 87 -13.29 -18.87 21.32
C LYS A 87 -13.09 -18.33 19.90
N ARG A 88 -13.34 -17.03 19.71
CA ARG A 88 -12.77 -16.31 18.56
C ARG A 88 -11.24 -16.37 18.68
N GLU A 89 -10.52 -16.58 17.59
CA GLU A 89 -9.07 -16.34 17.61
C GLU A 89 -8.84 -14.82 17.76
N GLU A 90 -8.88 -14.35 18.99
CA GLU A 90 -8.15 -13.17 19.44
C GLU A 90 -6.66 -13.48 19.64
N ASP A 91 -6.26 -14.75 19.49
CA ASP A 91 -4.90 -15.27 19.69
C ASP A 91 -3.98 -15.12 18.47
N GLY A 92 -4.34 -14.26 17.50
CA GLY A 92 -3.35 -13.75 16.57
C GLY A 92 -2.45 -12.77 17.31
N GLU A 93 -1.13 -12.84 17.07
CA GLU A 93 -0.21 -11.81 17.56
C GLU A 93 -0.78 -10.43 17.23
N LEU A 94 -0.92 -9.59 18.26
CA LEU A 94 -1.28 -8.20 18.06
C LEU A 94 -0.32 -7.60 17.05
N THR A 95 -0.85 -6.89 16.07
CA THR A 95 0.02 -6.15 15.15
C THR A 95 0.83 -5.12 15.95
N GLU A 96 2.01 -4.75 15.46
CA GLU A 96 2.84 -3.71 16.09
C GLU A 96 2.04 -2.45 16.43
N LYS A 97 1.10 -2.06 15.55
CA LYS A 97 0.20 -0.92 15.74
C LYS A 97 -0.77 -1.11 16.90
N GLU A 98 -1.30 -2.30 17.10
CA GLU A 98 -2.22 -2.63 18.19
C GLU A 98 -1.50 -2.74 19.53
N ILE A 99 -0.29 -3.31 19.55
CA ILE A 99 0.57 -3.33 20.75
C ILE A 99 0.88 -1.91 21.18
N ILE A 100 1.37 -1.07 20.25
CA ILE A 100 1.68 0.35 20.52
C ILE A 100 0.43 1.11 20.99
N ARG A 101 -0.75 0.85 20.38
CA ARG A 101 -2.00 1.53 20.75
C ARG A 101 -2.50 1.10 22.13
N ALA A 102 -2.50 -0.20 22.41
CA ALA A 102 -2.93 -0.75 23.69
C ALA A 102 -2.05 -0.24 24.84
N GLU A 103 -0.73 -0.18 24.63
CA GLU A 103 0.23 0.30 25.64
C GLU A 103 0.21 1.83 25.82
N ARG A 104 0.01 2.60 24.74
CA ARG A 104 -0.24 4.06 24.86
C ARG A 104 -1.48 4.35 25.70
N ASN A 105 -2.54 3.54 25.55
CA ASN A 105 -3.77 3.69 26.32
C ASN A 105 -3.62 3.24 27.78
N SER A 106 -2.69 2.33 28.09
CA SER A 106 -2.44 1.85 29.46
C SER A 106 -1.46 2.71 30.25
N GLY A 107 -0.78 3.66 29.60
CA GLY A 107 0.21 4.54 30.25
C GLY A 107 1.54 3.86 30.59
N VAL A 108 1.75 2.61 30.18
CA VAL A 108 2.96 1.82 30.44
C VAL A 108 3.65 1.51 29.11
N ILE A 109 4.92 1.88 28.98
CA ILE A 109 5.76 1.45 27.84
C ILE A 109 6.49 0.17 28.25
N SER A 110 6.08 -0.97 27.72
CA SER A 110 6.73 -2.25 27.98
C SER A 110 8.04 -2.40 27.20
N ASN A 111 8.88 -3.37 27.61
CA ASN A 111 10.07 -3.75 26.85
C ASN A 111 9.73 -4.20 25.42
N ARG A 112 8.54 -4.80 25.20
CA ARG A 112 8.10 -5.27 23.89
C ARG A 112 7.86 -4.11 22.92
N VAL A 113 7.28 -2.99 23.36
CA VAL A 113 7.14 -1.78 22.52
C VAL A 113 8.50 -1.18 22.21
N ARG A 114 9.44 -1.17 23.16
CA ARG A 114 10.82 -0.70 22.91
C ARG A 114 11.51 -1.54 21.85
N GLU A 115 11.38 -2.86 21.90
CA GLU A 115 11.92 -3.78 20.89
C GLU A 115 11.29 -3.53 19.50
N ILE A 116 9.97 -3.40 19.41
CA ILE A 116 9.27 -3.07 18.16
C ILE A 116 9.73 -1.73 17.60
N GLN A 117 9.88 -0.71 18.45
CA GLN A 117 10.37 0.61 18.04
C GLN A 117 11.81 0.53 17.54
N MET A 118 12.68 -0.21 18.24
CA MET A 118 14.06 -0.42 17.85
C MET A 118 14.18 -1.18 16.53
N GLN A 119 13.43 -2.27 16.34
CA GLN A 119 13.39 -3.02 15.09
C GLN A 119 12.87 -2.16 13.93
N ASN A 120 11.81 -1.37 14.15
CA ASN A 120 11.30 -0.44 13.16
C ASN A 120 12.32 0.64 12.79
N TYR A 121 13.02 1.18 13.78
CA TYR A 121 14.08 2.15 13.57
C TYR A 121 15.23 1.55 12.74
N MET A 122 15.70 0.35 13.12
CA MET A 122 16.76 -0.35 12.40
C MET A 122 16.34 -0.67 10.96
N ARG A 123 15.14 -1.21 10.75
CA ARG A 123 14.60 -1.47 9.40
C ARG A 123 14.54 -0.21 8.54
N LYS A 124 14.08 0.92 9.10
CA LYS A 124 14.06 2.20 8.37
C LYS A 124 15.47 2.69 8.04
N LYS A 125 16.41 2.54 8.97
CA LYS A 125 17.81 2.91 8.78
C LYS A 125 18.47 2.07 7.68
N GLU A 126 18.27 0.75 7.70
CA GLU A 126 18.76 -0.18 6.69
C GLU A 126 18.16 0.11 5.31
N GLN A 127 16.84 0.37 5.24
CA GLN A 127 16.18 0.76 3.98
C GLN A 127 16.77 2.05 3.41
N LYS A 128 16.99 3.07 4.26
CA LYS A 128 17.64 4.31 3.83
C LYS A 128 19.07 4.05 3.33
N GLN A 129 19.86 3.27 4.07
CA GLN A 129 21.21 2.92 3.66
C GLN A 129 21.22 2.17 2.33
N GLN A 130 20.27 1.25 2.11
CA GLN A 130 20.15 0.53 0.85
C GLN A 130 19.79 1.47 -0.32
N ARG A 131 18.87 2.41 -0.13
CA ARG A 131 18.56 3.43 -1.14
C ARG A 131 19.76 4.28 -1.51
N GLU A 132 20.57 4.69 -0.54
CA GLU A 132 21.80 5.44 -0.78
C GLU A 132 22.84 4.62 -1.57
N ILE A 133 22.90 3.31 -1.34
CA ILE A 133 23.74 2.38 -2.10
C ILE A 133 23.21 2.26 -3.54
N ASP A 134 21.92 1.96 -3.71
CA ASP A 134 21.30 1.80 -5.02
C ASP A 134 21.43 3.08 -5.86
N LEU A 135 21.19 4.26 -5.27
CA LEU A 135 21.37 5.54 -5.96
C LEU A 135 22.82 5.71 -6.44
N ARG A 136 23.81 5.38 -5.60
CA ARG A 136 25.23 5.47 -5.97
C ARG A 136 25.59 4.48 -7.08
N GLU A 137 25.09 3.26 -7.02
CA GLU A 137 25.29 2.25 -8.05
C GLU A 137 24.64 2.65 -9.38
N GLY A 138 23.41 3.15 -9.34
CA GLY A 138 22.70 3.67 -10.51
C GLY A 138 23.50 4.79 -11.19
N LEU A 139 23.99 5.77 -10.41
CA LEU A 139 24.86 6.83 -10.92
C LEU A 139 26.17 6.30 -11.53
N LYS A 140 26.72 5.20 -10.98
CA LYS A 140 27.92 4.55 -11.54
C LYS A 140 27.62 3.85 -12.86
N PHE A 141 26.52 3.11 -12.96
CA PHE A 141 26.10 2.48 -14.22
C PHE A 141 25.82 3.54 -15.28
N TYR A 142 25.10 4.59 -14.90
CA TYR A 142 24.77 5.71 -15.77
C TYR A 142 26.01 6.35 -16.40
N LYS A 143 27.01 6.68 -15.57
CA LYS A 143 28.30 7.25 -16.04
C LYS A 143 29.07 6.34 -17.00
N ASN A 144 28.81 5.03 -16.95
CA ASN A 144 29.42 4.04 -17.84
C ASN A 144 28.58 3.76 -19.10
N GLY A 145 27.50 4.53 -19.33
CA GLY A 145 26.60 4.35 -20.48
C GLY A 145 25.68 3.13 -20.36
N LYS A 146 25.58 2.54 -19.17
CA LYS A 146 24.75 1.37 -18.86
C LYS A 146 23.40 1.84 -18.31
N TYR A 147 22.56 2.35 -19.20
CA TYR A 147 21.36 3.07 -18.81
C TYR A 147 20.26 2.15 -18.28
N GLU A 148 20.14 0.94 -18.81
CA GLU A 148 19.21 -0.08 -18.33
C GLU A 148 19.58 -0.55 -16.92
N GLU A 149 20.85 -0.85 -16.64
CA GLU A 149 21.29 -1.20 -15.28
C GLU A 149 21.17 -0.01 -14.31
N ALA A 150 21.33 1.22 -14.80
CA ALA A 150 21.08 2.41 -14.00
C ALA A 150 19.59 2.58 -13.64
N LEU A 151 18.70 2.36 -14.60
CA LEU A 151 17.24 2.38 -14.39
C LEU A 151 16.83 1.38 -13.31
N GLU A 152 17.32 0.13 -13.37
CA GLU A 152 17.01 -0.89 -12.35
C GLU A 152 17.32 -0.37 -10.94
N LYS A 153 18.47 0.29 -10.77
CA LYS A 153 18.89 0.82 -9.47
C LYS A 153 18.07 2.03 -9.02
N PHE A 154 17.77 2.96 -9.91
CA PHE A 154 16.93 4.11 -9.55
C PHE A 154 15.47 3.69 -9.26
N GLU A 155 14.93 2.73 -9.99
CA GLU A 155 13.60 2.15 -9.70
C GLU A 155 13.58 1.40 -8.37
N SER A 156 14.68 0.73 -7.99
CA SER A 156 14.82 0.15 -6.63
C SER A 156 14.71 1.22 -5.53
N VAL A 157 15.29 2.41 -5.75
CA VAL A 157 15.13 3.55 -4.84
C VAL A 157 13.67 3.98 -4.76
N LEU A 158 12.97 4.12 -5.88
CA LEU A 158 11.56 4.53 -5.93
C LEU A 158 10.62 3.48 -5.30
N GLY A 159 10.89 2.19 -5.49
CA GLY A 159 10.11 1.08 -4.94
C GLY A 159 10.26 0.88 -3.43
N SER A 160 11.29 1.45 -2.82
CA SER A 160 11.62 1.28 -1.39
C SER A 160 11.15 2.42 -0.49
N LYS A 161 10.09 3.13 -0.91
CA LYS A 161 9.41 4.22 -0.19
C LYS A 161 10.39 5.31 0.27
N PRO A 162 11.06 5.98 -0.69
CA PRO A 162 11.93 7.11 -0.39
C PRO A 162 11.16 8.27 0.23
N ASP A 163 11.87 9.18 0.88
CA ASP A 163 11.31 10.51 1.14
C ASP A 163 11.15 11.31 -0.17
N LEU A 164 10.48 12.47 -0.11
CA LEU A 164 10.21 13.27 -1.32
C LEU A 164 11.47 13.69 -2.06
N ASN A 165 12.55 14.02 -1.32
CA ASN A 165 13.80 14.47 -1.92
C ASN A 165 14.56 13.30 -2.57
N GLU A 166 14.61 12.14 -1.91
CA GLU A 166 15.15 10.93 -2.51
C GLU A 166 14.36 10.54 -3.78
N ALA A 167 13.03 10.63 -3.72
CA ALA A 167 12.14 10.33 -4.85
C ALA A 167 12.37 11.28 -6.03
N SER A 168 12.41 12.58 -5.79
CA SER A 168 12.59 13.59 -6.83
C SER A 168 13.93 13.43 -7.56
N VAL A 169 15.00 13.15 -6.81
CA VAL A 169 16.33 12.89 -7.36
C VAL A 169 16.37 11.59 -8.16
N ALA A 170 15.78 10.51 -7.65
CA ALA A 170 15.74 9.23 -8.36
C ALA A 170 14.91 9.33 -9.65
N SER A 171 13.71 9.92 -9.61
CA SER A 171 12.85 10.15 -10.77
C SER A 171 13.54 11.03 -11.84
N TYR A 172 14.30 12.06 -11.44
CA TYR A 172 15.08 12.87 -12.37
C TYR A 172 16.13 12.01 -13.12
N ASN A 173 16.86 11.16 -12.38
CA ASN A 173 17.85 10.27 -13.01
C ASN A 173 17.19 9.21 -13.90
N VAL A 174 16.00 8.71 -13.55
CA VAL A 174 15.19 7.84 -14.41
C VAL A 174 14.83 8.56 -15.71
N ALA A 175 14.41 9.82 -15.64
CA ALA A 175 14.13 10.63 -16.83
C ALA A 175 15.36 10.79 -17.74
N CYS A 176 16.55 11.03 -17.16
CA CYS A 176 17.80 11.05 -17.89
C CYS A 176 18.11 9.72 -18.59
N CYS A 177 17.94 8.58 -17.90
CA CYS A 177 18.14 7.27 -18.51
C CYS A 177 17.19 7.05 -19.70
N TYR A 178 15.89 7.30 -19.52
CA TYR A 178 14.92 7.13 -20.60
C TYR A 178 15.19 8.05 -21.79
N SER A 179 15.65 9.28 -21.53
CA SER A 179 16.10 10.20 -22.57
C SER A 179 17.27 9.63 -23.39
N LYS A 180 18.27 9.04 -22.72
CA LYS A 180 19.42 8.37 -23.37
C LYS A 180 19.02 7.12 -24.15
N LEU A 181 17.97 6.43 -23.70
CA LEU A 181 17.38 5.27 -24.37
C LEU A 181 16.35 5.63 -25.44
N ASN A 182 16.14 6.92 -25.72
CA ASN A 182 15.18 7.43 -26.68
C ASN A 182 13.71 7.01 -26.39
N GLN A 183 13.39 6.78 -25.12
CA GLN A 183 12.05 6.44 -24.63
C GLN A 183 11.34 7.70 -24.11
N ILE A 184 10.86 8.53 -25.05
CA ILE A 184 10.41 9.89 -24.77
C ILE A 184 9.28 9.95 -23.74
N GLN A 185 8.21 9.16 -23.94
CA GLN A 185 7.02 9.20 -23.08
C GLN A 185 7.33 8.75 -21.64
N ALA A 186 8.13 7.70 -21.49
CA ALA A 186 8.58 7.22 -20.19
C ALA A 186 9.46 8.26 -19.48
N GLY A 187 10.37 8.90 -20.22
CA GLY A 187 11.23 9.96 -19.70
C GLY A 187 10.45 11.20 -19.25
N LEU A 188 9.46 11.64 -20.03
CA LEU A 188 8.60 12.76 -19.65
C LEU A 188 7.74 12.44 -18.43
N SER A 189 7.22 11.21 -18.32
CA SER A 189 6.50 10.76 -17.13
C SER A 189 7.39 10.81 -15.89
N ALA A 190 8.62 10.27 -15.98
CA ALA A 190 9.57 10.29 -14.87
C ALA A 190 10.00 11.73 -14.50
N LEU A 191 10.13 12.62 -15.49
CA LEU A 191 10.42 14.03 -15.24
C LEU A 191 9.25 14.74 -14.53
N GLU A 192 8.01 14.45 -14.92
CA GLU A 192 6.82 14.94 -14.22
C GLU A 192 6.77 14.45 -12.77
N ASP A 193 7.12 13.18 -12.52
CA ASP A 193 7.20 12.63 -11.17
C ASP A 193 8.30 13.31 -10.34
N ALA A 194 9.45 13.61 -10.94
CA ALA A 194 10.51 14.37 -10.28
C ALA A 194 10.01 15.75 -9.83
N LEU A 195 9.32 16.47 -10.73
CA LEU A 195 8.74 17.79 -10.45
C LEU A 195 7.66 17.73 -9.37
N LYS A 196 6.75 16.75 -9.42
CA LYS A 196 5.71 16.53 -8.40
C LYS A 196 6.31 16.23 -7.01
N ASN A 197 7.45 15.55 -6.98
CA ASN A 197 8.17 15.25 -5.74
C ASN A 197 9.06 16.41 -5.26
N GLY A 198 9.04 17.56 -5.93
CA GLY A 198 9.74 18.77 -5.50
C GLY A 198 11.15 18.91 -6.06
N TYR A 199 11.40 18.43 -7.28
CA TYR A 199 12.66 18.75 -7.97
C TYR A 199 12.64 20.22 -8.41
N GLU A 200 13.55 21.04 -7.86
CA GLU A 200 13.52 22.51 -8.04
C GLU A 200 14.60 23.06 -8.99
N ASP A 201 15.54 22.24 -9.47
CA ASP A 201 16.58 22.71 -10.40
C ASP A 201 16.07 22.75 -11.86
N PHE A 202 15.09 23.63 -12.08
CA PHE A 202 14.47 23.82 -13.40
C PHE A 202 15.47 24.31 -14.45
N GLN A 203 16.50 25.06 -14.05
CA GLN A 203 17.55 25.47 -14.96
C GLN A 203 18.26 24.25 -15.52
N ARG A 204 18.63 23.30 -14.64
CA ARG A 204 19.21 22.04 -15.06
C ARG A 204 18.28 21.27 -15.98
N ILE A 205 16.99 21.14 -15.69
CA ILE A 205 16.04 20.46 -16.59
C ILE A 205 16.09 21.03 -18.02
N ARG A 206 16.21 22.36 -18.17
CA ARG A 206 16.25 23.04 -19.47
C ARG A 206 17.59 22.94 -20.19
N THR A 207 18.69 22.73 -19.48
CA THR A 207 20.04 22.75 -20.07
C THR A 207 20.76 21.39 -20.07
N ASP A 208 20.30 20.42 -19.27
CA ASP A 208 20.98 19.15 -19.12
C ASP A 208 21.07 18.43 -20.49
N PRO A 209 22.29 18.12 -20.97
CA PRO A 209 22.45 17.40 -22.23
C PRO A 209 21.86 15.99 -22.17
N ASP A 210 21.69 15.43 -20.98
CA ASP A 210 21.10 14.11 -20.82
C ASP A 210 19.61 14.10 -21.11
N LEU A 211 18.94 15.23 -20.94
CA LEU A 211 17.53 15.43 -21.29
C LEU A 211 17.34 15.95 -22.72
N ALA A 212 18.39 16.03 -23.54
CA ALA A 212 18.29 16.61 -24.89
C ALA A 212 17.21 15.96 -25.75
N THR A 213 17.04 14.64 -25.68
CA THR A 213 15.99 13.91 -26.40
C THR A 213 14.60 14.34 -25.93
N LEU A 214 14.38 14.44 -24.61
CA LEU A 214 13.09 14.88 -24.08
C LEU A 214 12.82 16.33 -24.44
N ARG A 215 13.83 17.21 -24.35
CA ARG A 215 13.71 18.64 -24.73
C ARG A 215 13.36 18.86 -26.19
N ALA A 216 13.65 17.91 -27.06
CA ALA A 216 13.26 17.97 -28.47
C ALA A 216 11.81 17.54 -28.72
N SER A 217 11.12 16.96 -27.72
CA SER A 217 9.72 16.56 -27.82
C SER A 217 8.80 17.77 -27.71
N GLU A 218 7.71 17.75 -28.48
CA GLU A 218 6.64 18.76 -28.41
C GLU A 218 5.93 18.82 -27.04
N ASP A 219 6.00 17.74 -26.25
CA ASP A 219 5.34 17.63 -24.94
C ASP A 219 6.16 18.21 -23.79
N PHE A 220 7.45 18.52 -24.01
CA PHE A 220 8.35 19.01 -22.96
C PHE A 220 7.98 20.40 -22.45
N ASP A 221 7.77 21.35 -23.36
CA ASP A 221 7.41 22.73 -23.01
C ASP A 221 6.04 22.81 -22.30
N PRO A 222 4.98 22.13 -22.78
CA PRO A 222 3.72 22.02 -22.03
C PRO A 222 3.89 21.42 -20.63
N LEU A 223 4.73 20.40 -20.47
CA LEU A 223 5.03 19.82 -19.17
C LEU A 223 5.63 20.88 -18.24
N LEU A 224 6.72 21.54 -18.64
CA LEU A 224 7.39 22.53 -17.79
C LEU A 224 6.52 23.73 -17.43
N LYS A 225 5.75 24.24 -18.40
CA LYS A 225 4.88 25.41 -18.18
C LYS A 225 3.88 25.19 -17.05
N ARG A 226 3.34 23.98 -16.90
CA ARG A 226 2.43 23.62 -15.79
C ARG A 226 3.06 23.84 -14.41
N PHE A 227 4.37 23.60 -14.29
CA PHE A 227 5.10 23.74 -13.03
C PHE A 227 5.67 25.16 -12.85
N ASP A 228 6.06 25.84 -13.93
CA ASP A 228 6.47 27.25 -13.89
C ASP A 228 5.32 28.16 -13.41
N GLU A 229 4.11 27.99 -13.96
CA GLU A 229 2.93 28.77 -13.56
C GLU A 229 2.54 28.51 -12.10
N SER A 230 2.64 27.26 -11.66
CA SER A 230 2.36 26.88 -10.27
C SER A 230 3.33 27.57 -9.29
N PHE A 231 4.62 27.58 -9.61
CA PHE A 231 5.63 28.26 -8.80
C PHE A 231 5.46 29.78 -8.76
N ILE A 232 5.16 30.41 -9.90
CA ILE A 232 4.86 31.85 -9.98
C ILE A 232 3.64 32.20 -9.13
N ASN A 233 2.57 31.41 -9.22
CA ASN A 233 1.35 31.63 -8.45
C ASN A 233 1.57 31.45 -6.94
N GLU A 234 2.28 30.39 -6.51
CA GLU A 234 2.58 30.20 -5.08
C GLU A 234 3.46 31.32 -4.52
N ASN A 235 4.49 31.74 -5.25
CA ASN A 235 5.34 32.86 -4.82
C ASN A 235 4.59 34.17 -4.77
N ALA A 236 3.72 34.46 -5.75
CA ALA A 236 2.88 35.64 -5.72
C ALA A 236 1.93 35.63 -4.52
N ILE A 237 1.29 34.48 -4.22
CA ILE A 237 0.41 34.31 -3.06
C ILE A 237 1.18 34.47 -1.75
N ASN A 238 2.38 33.89 -1.64
CA ASN A 238 3.20 33.96 -0.43
C ASN A 238 3.74 35.38 -0.20
N ALA A 239 4.14 36.09 -1.26
CA ALA A 239 4.54 37.50 -1.18
C ALA A 239 3.38 38.38 -0.69
N ILE A 240 2.18 38.18 -1.24
CA ILE A 240 0.95 38.86 -0.81
C ILE A 240 0.67 38.58 0.67
N LYS A 241 0.68 37.32 1.10
CA LYS A 241 0.46 36.93 2.50
C LYS A 241 1.49 37.54 3.45
N SER A 242 2.75 37.62 3.05
CA SER A 242 3.82 38.25 3.84
C SER A 242 3.56 39.75 4.03
N ILE A 243 3.19 40.46 2.95
CA ILE A 243 2.82 41.88 3.01
C ILE A 243 1.64 42.08 3.97
N PHE A 244 0.55 41.33 3.83
CA PHE A 244 -0.64 41.45 4.69
C PHE A 244 -0.41 40.97 6.14
N GLY A 245 0.48 40.01 6.36
CA GLY A 245 0.85 39.53 7.70
C GLY A 245 1.66 40.55 8.51
N ILE A 246 2.38 41.46 7.84
CA ILE A 246 3.09 42.58 8.49
C ILE A 246 2.11 43.66 8.96
N PHE A 247 1.00 43.88 8.24
CA PHE A 247 -0.01 44.89 8.59
C PHE A 247 -0.99 44.46 9.70
N ASN A 248 -0.99 43.19 10.11
CA ASN A 248 -1.88 42.65 11.14
C ASN A 248 -1.21 42.41 12.50
N LYS A 249 0.00 42.95 12.73
CA LYS A 249 0.60 43.03 14.06
C LYS A 249 0.51 44.46 14.57
N ASN A 250 -0.60 44.79 15.21
CA ASN A 250 -0.74 45.87 16.19
C ASN A 250 -1.65 45.39 17.32
#